data_AF-A0A7H8UV07-F1
#
_entry.id   AF-A0A7H8UV07-F1
#
_cell.length_a   1.000
_cell.length_b   1.000
_cell.length_c   1.000
_cell.angle_alpha   90.00
_cell.angle_beta   90.00
_cell.angle_gamma   90.00
#
_symmetry.space_group_name_H-M   'P 1'
#
loop_
_entity.id
_entity.type
_entity.pdbx_description
1 polymer ?
#
loop_
_entity_poly.entity_id
_entity_poly.type
_entity_poly.pdbx_seq_one_letter_code
_entity_poly.pdbx_strand_id
1 'polypeptide(L)'
;MFYPALFTPAEEGGFVVTFPDIPEALTQGDTFEEAMEMAEDVLISSVEIYFDDERVFPLSRPTGIYETSVFMPESVYAKILLHNTMCEKFISKAEVSRLNNIKPPEIHRILNPRHTTRIDTIGRILVSLGRPLQLSLA
;
A
#
# COMPACT_ATOMS: atom_id res chain seq x y z
N MET A 1 8.61 4.92 -0.63
CA MET A 1 8.12 5.09 0.78
C MET A 1 8.64 3.93 1.62
N PHE A 2 8.64 4.01 2.96
CA PHE A 2 9.09 2.90 3.82
C PHE A 2 8.05 2.55 4.89
N TYR A 3 7.88 1.27 5.17
CA TYR A 3 7.05 0.78 6.26
C TYR A 3 7.93 0.07 7.31
N PRO A 4 7.74 0.36 8.61
CA PRO A 4 8.50 -0.31 9.65
C PRO A 4 8.06 -1.76 9.83
N ALA A 5 9.04 -2.66 9.88
CA ALA A 5 8.83 -4.08 10.15
C ALA A 5 9.82 -4.60 11.20
N LEU A 6 9.45 -5.68 11.87
CA LEU A 6 10.30 -6.41 12.80
C LEU A 6 10.79 -7.69 12.14
N PHE A 7 12.11 -7.86 12.09
CA PHE A 7 12.78 -9.07 11.61
C PHE A 7 13.29 -9.84 12.81
N THR A 8 12.62 -10.94 13.15
CA THR A 8 12.93 -11.75 14.34
C THR A 8 13.55 -13.07 13.89
N PRO A 9 14.74 -13.47 14.40
CA PRO A 9 15.31 -14.78 14.11
C PRO A 9 14.34 -15.90 14.51
N ALA A 10 14.14 -16.87 13.63
CA ALA A 10 13.31 -18.05 13.91
C ALA A 10 14.13 -19.17 14.58
N GLU A 11 13.48 -20.07 15.33
CA GLU A 11 14.16 -21.17 16.04
C GLU A 11 14.80 -22.17 15.08
N GLU A 12 14.13 -22.39 13.95
CA GLU A 12 14.53 -23.25 12.83
C GLU A 12 15.61 -22.64 11.93
N GLY A 13 15.98 -21.38 12.17
CA GLY A 13 16.84 -20.58 11.29
C GLY A 13 16.06 -19.63 10.40
N GLY A 14 16.74 -18.63 9.82
CA GLY A 14 16.10 -17.57 9.04
C GLY A 14 15.42 -16.50 9.90
N PHE A 15 14.49 -15.77 9.31
CA PHE A 15 13.81 -14.64 9.93
C PHE A 15 12.30 -14.66 9.65
N VAL A 16 11.52 -14.44 10.71
CA VAL A 16 10.10 -14.09 10.61
C VAL A 16 9.97 -12.57 10.55
N VAL A 17 9.16 -12.08 9.62
CA VAL A 17 8.91 -10.66 9.42
C VAL A 17 7.46 -10.33 9.75
N THR A 18 7.27 -9.33 10.61
CA THR A 18 5.95 -8.80 10.97
C THR A 18 5.91 -7.29 10.83
N PHE A 19 4.74 -6.74 10.51
CA PHE A 19 4.50 -5.30 10.47
C PHE A 19 3.57 -4.91 11.62
N PRO A 20 4.04 -4.19 12.66
CA PRO A 20 3.22 -3.87 13.82
C PRO A 20 1.91 -3.13 13.49
N ASP A 21 1.95 -2.28 12.47
CA ASP A 21 0.79 -1.50 12.03
C ASP A 21 -0.11 -2.25 11.04
N ILE A 22 0.36 -3.37 10.46
CA ILE A 22 -0.34 -4.17 9.46
C ILE A 22 -0.26 -5.66 9.88
N PRO A 23 -1.04 -6.09 10.90
CA PRO A 23 -0.89 -7.41 11.50
C PRO A 23 -1.08 -8.59 10.53
N GLU A 24 -1.83 -8.38 9.44
CA GLU A 24 -2.04 -9.36 8.38
C GLU A 24 -0.79 -9.57 7.51
N ALA A 25 0.17 -8.65 7.52
CA ALA A 25 1.46 -8.80 6.83
C ALA A 25 2.43 -9.61 7.70
N LEU A 26 2.46 -10.93 7.45
CA LEU A 26 3.37 -11.88 8.07
C LEU A 26 4.03 -12.73 7.00
N THR A 27 5.36 -12.84 7.05
CA THR A 27 6.13 -13.65 6.11
C THR A 27 7.44 -14.13 6.76
N GLN A 28 8.23 -14.91 6.02
CA GLN A 28 9.54 -15.39 6.47
C GLN A 28 10.50 -15.59 5.30
N GLY A 29 11.79 -15.69 5.60
CA GLY A 29 12.84 -16.10 4.66
C GLY A 29 14.02 -16.75 5.36
N ASP A 30 14.80 -17.57 4.65
CA ASP A 30 15.91 -18.34 5.22
C ASP A 30 17.14 -17.44 5.47
N THR A 31 17.23 -16.32 4.75
CA THR A 31 18.25 -15.28 4.90
C THR A 31 17.60 -13.91 5.15
N PHE A 32 18.38 -12.94 5.61
CA PHE A 32 17.86 -11.58 5.81
C PHE A 32 17.44 -10.95 4.48
N GLU A 33 18.21 -11.18 3.43
CA GLU A 33 17.95 -10.70 2.07
C GLU A 33 16.65 -11.28 1.51
N GLU A 34 16.47 -12.60 1.61
CA GLU A 34 15.22 -13.25 1.21
C GLU A 34 14.03 -12.76 2.05
N ALA A 35 14.20 -12.66 3.38
CA ALA A 35 13.15 -12.13 4.25
C ALA A 35 12.76 -10.69 3.88
N MET A 36 13.70 -9.87 3.40
CA MET A 36 13.42 -8.52 2.91
C MET A 36 12.60 -8.54 1.62
N GLU A 37 12.99 -9.36 0.63
CA GLU A 37 12.24 -9.52 -0.62
C GLU A 37 10.81 -10.00 -0.34
N MET A 38 10.67 -10.98 0.55
CA MET A 38 9.38 -11.49 1.00
C MET A 38 8.57 -10.44 1.76
N ALA A 39 9.23 -9.58 2.54
CA ALA A 39 8.59 -8.47 3.26
C ALA A 39 8.02 -7.42 2.31
N GLU A 40 8.74 -7.07 1.24
CA GLU A 40 8.25 -6.14 0.22
C GLU A 40 7.02 -6.71 -0.51
N ASP A 41 7.03 -7.99 -0.89
CA ASP A 41 5.89 -8.60 -1.58
C ASP A 41 4.67 -8.81 -0.67
N VAL A 42 4.85 -9.25 0.58
CA VAL A 42 3.73 -9.42 1.51
C VAL A 42 3.09 -8.07 1.84
N LEU A 43 3.87 -6.99 1.89
CA LEU A 43 3.35 -5.65 2.11
C LEU A 43 2.40 -5.22 0.98
N ILE A 44 2.74 -5.49 -0.28
CA ILE A 44 1.85 -5.24 -1.43
C ILE A 44 0.61 -6.13 -1.37
N SER A 45 0.77 -7.40 -1.00
CA SER A 45 -0.35 -8.35 -0.84
C SER A 45 -1.33 -7.88 0.25
N SER A 46 -0.83 -7.34 1.35
CA SER A 46 -1.69 -6.76 2.40
C SER A 46 -2.46 -5.53 1.91
N VAL A 47 -1.89 -4.70 1.03
CA VAL A 47 -2.64 -3.61 0.40
C VAL A 47 -3.83 -4.15 -0.41
N GLU A 48 -3.66 -5.26 -1.13
CA GLU A 48 -4.73 -5.92 -1.90
C GLU A 48 -5.89 -6.35 -0.98
N ILE A 49 -5.57 -7.00 0.14
CA ILE A 49 -6.56 -7.44 1.14
C ILE A 49 -7.36 -6.25 1.68
N TYR A 50 -6.69 -5.19 2.10
CA TYR A 50 -7.37 -4.00 2.62
C TYR A 50 -8.25 -3.33 1.55
N PHE A 51 -7.83 -3.32 0.29
CA PHE A 51 -8.59 -2.73 -0.81
C PHE A 51 -9.84 -3.53 -1.18
N ASP A 52 -9.77 -4.85 -1.04
CA ASP A 52 -10.89 -5.75 -1.28
C ASP A 52 -11.91 -5.69 -0.12
N ASP A 53 -11.44 -5.51 1.10
CA ASP A 53 -12.27 -5.32 2.30
C ASP A 53 -12.82 -3.89 2.47
N GLU A 54 -12.47 -2.96 1.58
CA GLU A 54 -12.82 -1.53 1.67
C GLU A 54 -12.34 -0.87 2.99
N ARG A 55 -11.20 -1.33 3.51
CA ARG A 55 -10.58 -0.87 4.76
C ARG A 55 -9.49 0.16 4.47
N VAL A 56 -9.45 1.22 5.29
CA VAL A 56 -8.34 2.19 5.29
C VAL A 56 -7.03 1.46 5.58
N PHE A 57 -6.07 1.59 4.67
CA PHE A 57 -4.73 1.02 4.86
C PHE A 57 -3.87 1.97 5.72
N PRO A 58 -3.13 1.46 6.72
CA PRO A 58 -2.25 2.28 7.57
C PRO A 58 -1.24 3.09 6.75
N LEU A 59 -1.09 4.38 7.08
CA LEU A 59 -0.07 5.22 6.46
C LEU A 59 1.31 4.94 7.08
N SER A 60 2.35 5.11 6.26
CA SER A 60 3.74 5.02 6.70
C SER A 60 4.03 5.98 7.86
N ARG A 61 4.87 5.55 8.79
CA ARG A 61 5.41 6.37 9.89
C ARG A 61 6.94 6.22 9.94
N PRO A 62 7.65 7.09 10.67
CA PRO A 62 9.08 6.92 10.91
C PRO A 62 9.39 5.54 11.53
N THR A 63 10.46 4.92 11.02
CA THR A 63 10.99 3.64 11.51
C THR A 63 11.65 3.83 12.87
N GLY A 64 11.30 2.99 13.83
CA GLY A 64 11.88 2.97 15.17
C GLY A 64 13.28 2.35 15.23
N ILE A 65 13.93 2.48 16.39
CA ILE A 65 15.33 2.04 16.61
C ILE A 65 15.51 0.52 16.40
N TYR A 66 14.46 -0.27 16.64
CA TYR A 66 14.48 -1.73 16.53
C TYR A 66 13.71 -2.25 15.31
N GLU A 67 13.27 -1.36 14.44
CA GLU A 67 12.51 -1.70 13.24
C GLU A 67 13.40 -1.57 12.01
N THR A 68 13.07 -2.34 10.99
CA THR A 68 13.70 -2.29 9.68
C THR A 68 12.75 -1.62 8.69
N SER A 69 13.29 -0.73 7.87
CA SER A 69 12.53 -0.05 6.82
C SER A 69 12.35 -0.96 5.62
N VAL A 70 11.12 -1.37 5.34
CA VAL A 70 10.76 -2.14 4.14
C VAL A 70 10.25 -1.18 3.08
N PHE A 71 10.77 -1.30 1.86
CA PHE A 71 10.41 -0.38 0.78
C PHE A 71 8.99 -0.63 0.26
N MET A 72 8.28 0.47 0.00
CA MET A 72 6.99 0.50 -0.68
C MET A 72 7.11 1.41 -1.90
N PRO A 73 6.84 0.92 -3.12
CA PRO A 73 6.86 1.74 -4.32
C PRO A 73 5.88 2.93 -4.23
N GLU A 74 6.31 4.11 -4.69
CA GLU A 74 5.51 5.34 -4.66
C GLU A 74 4.19 5.18 -5.45
N SER A 75 4.22 4.38 -6.52
CA SER A 75 3.04 4.09 -7.34
C SER A 75 1.97 3.29 -6.59
N VAL A 76 2.38 2.40 -5.69
CA VAL A 76 1.47 1.66 -4.80
C VAL A 76 0.97 2.61 -3.70
N TYR A 77 1.86 3.39 -3.11
CA TYR A 77 1.50 4.36 -2.08
C TYR A 77 0.49 5.41 -2.57
N ALA A 78 0.61 5.87 -3.81
CA ALA A 78 -0.38 6.76 -4.42
C ALA A 78 -1.78 6.13 -4.51
N LYS A 79 -1.87 4.82 -4.74
CA LYS A 79 -3.14 4.09 -4.72
C LYS A 79 -3.69 3.93 -3.32
N ILE A 80 -2.84 3.74 -2.31
CA ILE A 80 -3.23 3.75 -0.89
C ILE A 80 -3.90 5.07 -0.55
N LEU A 81 -3.28 6.20 -0.92
CA LEU A 81 -3.86 7.53 -0.68
C LEU A 81 -5.21 7.71 -1.37
N LEU A 82 -5.36 7.22 -2.60
CA LEU A 82 -6.63 7.21 -3.32
C LEU A 82 -7.69 6.36 -2.62
N HIS A 83 -7.35 5.11 -2.27
CA HIS A 83 -8.26 4.19 -1.59
C HIS A 83 -8.71 4.73 -0.24
N ASN A 84 -7.77 5.18 0.59
CA ASN A 84 -8.09 5.77 1.90
C ASN A 84 -9.01 6.99 1.75
N THR A 85 -8.75 7.86 0.76
CA THR A 85 -9.62 9.00 0.45
C THR A 85 -11.04 8.56 0.07
N MET A 86 -11.17 7.47 -0.69
CA MET A 86 -12.46 6.89 -1.05
C MET A 86 -13.20 6.36 0.19
N CYS A 87 -12.52 5.61 1.07
CA CYS A 87 -13.09 5.11 2.31
C CYS A 87 -13.53 6.24 3.25
N GLU A 88 -12.68 7.24 3.49
CA GLU A 88 -12.98 8.39 4.34
C GLU A 88 -14.20 9.19 3.88
N LYS A 89 -14.41 9.27 2.56
CA LYS A 89 -15.52 9.99 1.94
C LYS A 89 -16.72 9.11 1.60
N PHE A 90 -16.65 7.80 1.90
CA PHE A 90 -17.67 6.82 1.55
C PHE A 90 -18.01 6.80 0.05
N ILE A 91 -17.00 6.92 -0.82
CA ILE A 91 -17.16 6.96 -2.29
C ILE A 91 -16.83 5.61 -2.89
N SER A 92 -17.77 5.03 -3.63
CA SER A 92 -17.58 3.75 -4.31
C SER A 92 -16.72 3.85 -5.59
N LYS A 93 -16.15 2.71 -6.01
CA LYS A 93 -15.45 2.58 -7.32
C LYS A 93 -16.34 3.01 -8.51
N ALA A 94 -17.64 2.75 -8.42
CA ALA A 94 -18.63 3.12 -9.43
C ALA A 94 -18.86 4.64 -9.49
N GLU A 95 -18.85 5.32 -8.34
CA GLU A 95 -18.94 6.79 -8.28
C GLU A 95 -17.68 7.44 -8.82
N VAL A 96 -16.49 6.95 -8.45
CA VAL A 96 -15.22 7.43 -9.03
C VAL A 96 -15.24 7.31 -10.56
N SER A 97 -15.70 6.17 -11.07
CA SER A 97 -15.86 5.93 -12.51
C SER A 97 -16.76 6.97 -13.18
N ARG A 98 -17.94 7.24 -12.59
CA ARG A 98 -18.91 8.23 -13.10
C ARG A 98 -18.35 9.65 -13.07
N LEU A 99 -17.73 10.06 -11.96
CA LEU A 99 -17.19 11.42 -11.78
C LEU A 99 -16.01 11.73 -12.72
N ASN A 100 -15.23 10.71 -13.06
CA ASN A 100 -14.01 10.87 -13.86
C ASN A 100 -14.15 10.38 -15.31
N ASN A 101 -15.34 9.94 -15.73
CA ASN A 101 -15.59 9.31 -17.04
C ASN A 101 -14.62 8.14 -17.33
N ILE A 102 -14.34 7.32 -16.32
CA ILE A 102 -13.48 6.14 -16.39
C ILE A 102 -14.35 4.90 -16.53
N LYS A 103 -13.96 3.96 -17.39
CA LYS A 103 -14.71 2.71 -17.57
C LYS A 103 -14.55 1.80 -16.34
N PRO A 104 -15.57 1.03 -15.91
CA PRO A 104 -15.46 0.19 -14.72
C PRO A 104 -14.24 -0.76 -14.70
N PRO A 105 -13.90 -1.48 -15.79
CA PRO A 105 -12.70 -2.33 -15.77
C PRO A 105 -11.39 -1.55 -15.56
N GLU A 106 -11.36 -0.27 -15.95
CA GLU A 106 -10.20 0.59 -15.79
C GLU A 106 -10.06 1.07 -14.34
N ILE A 107 -11.15 1.36 -13.61
CA ILE A 107 -11.05 1.71 -12.18
C ILE A 107 -10.52 0.54 -11.34
N HIS A 108 -10.90 -0.69 -11.68
CA HIS A 108 -10.36 -1.89 -11.02
C HIS A 108 -8.84 -2.02 -11.25
N ARG A 109 -8.36 -1.74 -12.47
CA ARG A 109 -6.91 -1.71 -12.77
C ARG A 109 -6.18 -0.59 -12.06
N ILE A 110 -6.78 0.61 -12.00
CA ILE A 110 -6.19 1.76 -11.31
C ILE A 110 -5.94 1.45 -9.83
N LEU A 111 -6.93 0.82 -9.17
CA LEU A 111 -6.85 0.47 -7.76
C LEU A 111 -6.13 -0.84 -7.49
N ASN A 112 -5.90 -1.71 -8.47
CA ASN A 112 -5.07 -2.91 -8.26
C ASN A 112 -3.62 -2.49 -7.94
N PRO A 113 -3.07 -2.80 -6.75
CA PRO A 113 -1.71 -2.43 -6.33
C PRO A 113 -0.61 -2.85 -7.33
N ARG A 114 -0.71 -4.04 -7.89
CA ARG A 114 0.28 -4.64 -8.81
C ARG A 114 0.17 -4.16 -10.27
N HIS A 115 -0.92 -3.50 -10.64
CA HIS A 115 -1.09 -2.98 -12.00
C HIS A 115 -0.36 -1.64 -12.21
N THR A 116 0.44 -1.48 -13.27
CA THR A 116 1.10 -0.20 -13.56
C THR A 116 0.07 0.89 -13.91
N THR A 117 0.05 1.97 -13.14
CA THR A 117 -0.87 3.10 -13.33
C THR A 117 -0.07 4.40 -13.30
N ARG A 118 -0.30 5.28 -14.28
CA ARG A 118 0.36 6.60 -14.31
C ARG A 118 -0.06 7.44 -13.10
N ILE A 119 0.92 8.06 -12.44
CA ILE A 119 0.67 8.92 -11.28
C ILE A 119 -0.30 10.07 -11.59
N ASP A 120 -0.24 10.64 -12.80
CA ASP A 120 -1.16 11.70 -13.27
C ASP A 120 -2.62 11.25 -13.25
N THR A 121 -2.89 9.96 -13.48
CA THR A 121 -4.24 9.40 -13.48
C THR A 121 -4.79 9.38 -12.06
N ILE A 122 -4.00 8.90 -11.11
CA ILE A 122 -4.34 8.91 -9.69
C ILE A 122 -4.52 10.35 -9.19
N GLY A 123 -3.60 11.24 -9.55
CA GLY A 123 -3.66 12.66 -9.20
C GLY A 123 -4.93 13.36 -9.70
N ARG A 124 -5.36 13.10 -10.94
CA ARG A 124 -6.62 13.65 -11.48
C ARG A 124 -7.84 13.16 -10.71
N ILE A 125 -7.89 11.88 -10.37
CA ILE A 125 -8.99 11.34 -9.55
C ILE A 125 -9.00 12.03 -8.19
N LEU A 126 -7.85 12.09 -7.52
CA LEU A 126 -7.70 12.75 -6.22
C LEU A 126 -8.13 14.23 -6.24
N VAL A 127 -7.85 14.97 -7.31
CA VAL A 127 -8.38 16.34 -7.53
C VAL A 127 -9.91 16.33 -7.60
N SER A 128 -10.54 15.40 -8.35
CA SER A 128 -12.00 15.28 -8.42
C SER A 128 -12.65 14.98 -7.06
N LEU A 129 -11.90 14.35 -6.14
CA LEU A 129 -12.34 14.06 -4.78
C LEU A 129 -12.05 15.20 -3.79
N GLY A 130 -11.43 16.30 -4.25
CA GLY A 130 -11.07 17.46 -3.41
C GLY A 130 -9.84 17.24 -2.53
N ARG A 131 -8.96 16.31 -2.90
CA ARG A 131 -7.74 15.94 -2.16
C ARG A 131 -6.53 15.89 -3.12
N PRO A 132 -6.08 17.02 -3.68
CA PRO A 132 -4.98 17.01 -4.66
C PRO A 132 -3.72 16.38 -4.07
N LEU A 133 -3.07 15.50 -4.85
CA LEU A 133 -1.81 14.86 -4.46
C LEU A 133 -0.68 15.90 -4.40
N GLN A 134 0.09 15.90 -3.32
CA GLN A 134 1.28 16.72 -3.15
C GLN A 134 2.51 15.84 -3.04
N LEU A 135 3.62 16.28 -3.63
CA LEU A 135 4.91 15.61 -3.55
C LEU A 135 5.85 16.43 -2.66
N SER A 136 6.51 15.75 -1.75
CA SER A 136 7.54 16.31 -0.89
C SER A 136 8.67 15.30 -0.76
N LEU A 137 9.89 15.80 -0.53
CA LEU A 137 11.00 14.96 -0.11
C LEU A 137 10.96 14.83 1.42
N ALA A 138 11.33 13.66 1.92
CA ALA A 138 11.53 13.41 3.34
C ALA A 138 12.88 13.96 3.81
#